data_AF-A0A7S0MX46-F1
#
_entry.id   AF-A0A7S0MX46-F1
#
_cell.length_a   1.000
_cell.length_b   1.000
_cell.length_c   1.000
_cell.angle_alpha   90.00
_cell.angle_beta   90.00
_cell.angle_gamma   90.00
#
_symmetry.space_group_name_H-M   'P 1'
#
loop_
_entity.id
_entity.type
_entity.pdbx_description
1 polymer ?
#
loop_
_entity_poly.entity_id
_entity_poly.type
_entity_poly.pdbx_seq_one_letter_code
_entity_poly.pdbx_strand_id
1 'polypeptide(L)'
;GFGSAGGVSKPILPSASPHTNSDHAPVVGPPTLESLDFDTINNPYWVDAARRPDRTVLGYTGKSFARWVLTILIGVGVAFVARFLQFMISAISGVRNRVLQSYFDDHLPDTHAFAFFGTYNLALVLLGTLMTVYLEPSAAAGGIPEIKAYLNGTHVRNFLRLRAILVKILGTILAVSSGLAAGQEGPMIHIGAGIASGVTRGEKLYRKLLWFDLPQPRRVRGSLFRRFHNDRDRREFI
;
A
#
# COMPACT_ATOMS: atom_id res chain seq x y z
N GLY A 1 -42.09 -58.67 32.88
CA GLY A 1 -41.37 -57.39 32.98
C GLY A 1 -40.87 -57.01 31.60
N PHE A 2 -40.99 -55.74 31.25
CA PHE A 2 -40.86 -55.13 29.92
C PHE A 2 -39.53 -55.34 29.18
N GLY A 3 -39.60 -55.30 27.84
CA GLY A 3 -38.45 -55.08 26.94
C GLY A 3 -38.90 -54.82 25.49
N SER A 4 -39.00 -53.55 25.11
CA SER A 4 -39.28 -53.06 23.75
C SER A 4 -37.96 -52.82 23.01
N ALA A 5 -37.87 -53.27 21.76
CA ALA A 5 -36.71 -53.10 20.88
C ALA A 5 -37.07 -52.28 19.63
N GLY A 6 -36.21 -51.30 19.30
CA GLY A 6 -35.86 -50.99 17.92
C GLY A 6 -36.55 -49.82 17.22
N GLY A 7 -36.33 -48.58 17.67
CA GLY A 7 -36.55 -47.38 16.86
C GLY A 7 -35.22 -46.77 16.41
N VAL A 8 -35.00 -46.69 15.09
CA VAL A 8 -33.80 -46.09 14.47
C VAL A 8 -33.78 -44.58 14.74
N SER A 9 -32.87 -44.11 15.60
CA SER A 9 -32.61 -42.69 15.84
C SER A 9 -31.58 -42.16 14.83
N LYS A 10 -31.98 -41.14 14.07
CA LYS A 10 -31.10 -40.35 13.20
C LYS A 10 -29.92 -39.77 14.01
N PRO A 11 -28.71 -39.63 13.44
CA PRO A 11 -27.65 -38.89 14.11
C PRO A 11 -28.07 -37.42 14.23
N ILE A 12 -28.09 -36.94 15.48
CA ILE A 12 -28.33 -35.55 15.86
C ILE A 12 -27.12 -34.75 15.36
N LEU A 13 -27.27 -34.04 14.24
CA LEU A 13 -26.40 -32.92 13.92
C LEU A 13 -26.55 -31.90 15.06
N PRO A 14 -25.45 -31.42 15.67
CA PRO A 14 -25.53 -30.23 16.50
C PRO A 14 -26.08 -29.11 15.62
N SER A 15 -27.22 -28.56 16.03
CA SER A 15 -27.80 -27.36 15.43
C SER A 15 -26.70 -26.30 15.32
N ALA A 16 -26.60 -25.71 14.13
CA ALA A 16 -25.76 -24.57 13.83
C ALA A 16 -25.57 -23.68 15.06
N SER A 17 -24.33 -23.54 15.53
CA SER A 17 -23.99 -22.41 16.37
C SER A 17 -24.27 -21.17 15.53
N PRO A 18 -25.19 -20.28 15.94
CA PRO A 18 -25.24 -18.96 15.36
C PRO A 18 -23.93 -18.32 15.82
N HIS A 19 -22.97 -18.22 14.91
CA HIS A 19 -21.88 -17.28 15.12
C HIS A 19 -22.57 -15.93 15.23
N THR A 20 -22.54 -15.44 16.45
CA THR A 20 -23.04 -14.16 16.91
C THR A 20 -22.62 -13.09 15.91
N ASN A 21 -23.57 -12.64 15.09
CA ASN A 21 -23.66 -11.21 14.85
C ASN A 21 -23.90 -10.62 16.22
N SER A 22 -22.83 -10.27 16.93
CA SER A 22 -22.93 -9.21 17.90
C SER A 22 -23.35 -8.00 17.09
N ASP A 23 -24.65 -7.71 17.15
CA ASP A 23 -25.19 -6.37 16.91
C ASP A 23 -24.45 -5.43 17.87
N HIS A 24 -23.25 -5.04 17.46
CA HIS A 24 -22.57 -3.91 18.05
C HIS A 24 -23.39 -2.70 17.61
N ALA A 25 -24.21 -2.20 18.53
CA ALA A 25 -24.71 -0.83 18.51
C ALA A 25 -23.57 0.09 18.02
N PRO A 26 -23.85 1.15 17.26
CA PRO A 26 -22.80 2.01 16.73
C PRO A 26 -22.06 2.64 17.91
N VAL A 27 -20.93 2.04 18.29
CA VAL A 27 -20.05 2.56 19.31
C VAL A 27 -19.49 3.83 18.70
N VAL A 28 -20.02 4.98 19.11
CA VAL A 28 -19.42 6.29 18.87
C VAL A 28 -18.17 6.35 19.75
N GLY A 29 -17.15 5.60 19.33
CA GLY A 29 -15.81 5.60 19.88
C GLY A 29 -14.84 6.26 18.91
N PRO A 30 -13.62 6.60 19.36
CA PRO A 30 -12.55 7.04 18.46
C PRO A 30 -12.38 6.04 17.31
N PRO A 31 -11.95 6.47 16.11
CA PRO A 31 -12.08 5.70 14.87
C PRO A 31 -11.75 4.23 15.09
N THR A 32 -12.76 3.37 14.95
CA THR A 32 -12.69 1.94 15.22
C THR A 32 -11.59 1.34 14.36
N LEU A 33 -10.49 0.97 15.01
CA LEU A 33 -9.41 0.21 14.40
C LEU A 33 -9.95 -1.19 14.13
N GLU A 34 -10.22 -1.50 12.86
CA GLU A 34 -10.70 -2.80 12.43
C GLU A 34 -9.52 -3.78 12.32
N SER A 35 -9.78 -5.09 12.47
CA SER A 35 -8.80 -6.13 12.17
C SER A 35 -8.88 -6.55 10.70
N LEU A 36 -7.76 -6.97 10.12
CA LEU A 36 -7.73 -7.68 8.85
C LEU A 36 -7.87 -9.19 9.07
N ASP A 37 -8.66 -9.84 8.22
CA ASP A 37 -8.89 -11.27 8.25
C ASP A 37 -7.83 -12.00 7.40
N PHE A 38 -6.73 -12.40 8.03
CA PHE A 38 -5.71 -13.22 7.37
C PHE A 38 -6.02 -14.71 7.39
N ASP A 39 -6.91 -15.13 8.28
CA ASP A 39 -7.28 -16.53 8.44
C ASP A 39 -8.19 -16.98 7.30
N THR A 40 -7.90 -18.17 6.76
CA THR A 40 -8.76 -18.78 5.75
C THR A 40 -10.01 -19.34 6.41
N ILE A 41 -11.16 -18.81 6.02
CA ILE A 41 -12.45 -19.34 6.45
C ILE A 41 -12.62 -20.73 5.83
N ASN A 42 -12.53 -21.78 6.65
CA ASN A 42 -12.72 -23.18 6.25
C ASN A 42 -14.22 -23.49 6.06
N ASN A 43 -14.87 -22.81 5.13
CA ASN A 43 -16.23 -23.12 4.74
C ASN A 43 -16.24 -24.30 3.73
N PRO A 44 -17.35 -25.06 3.64
CA PRO A 44 -17.47 -26.16 2.68
C PRO A 44 -17.23 -25.70 1.23
N TYR A 45 -17.58 -24.45 0.89
CA TYR A 45 -17.27 -23.86 -0.42
C TYR A 45 -15.77 -23.76 -0.71
N TRP A 46 -14.94 -23.44 0.29
CA TRP A 46 -13.48 -23.39 0.18
C TRP A 46 -12.89 -24.78 0.04
N VAL A 47 -13.41 -25.74 0.80
CA VAL A 47 -13.00 -27.15 0.70
C VAL A 47 -13.34 -27.70 -0.69
N ASP A 48 -14.51 -27.40 -1.22
CA ASP A 48 -14.91 -27.77 -2.57
C ASP A 48 -14.08 -27.07 -3.66
N ALA A 49 -13.71 -25.80 -3.44
CA ALA A 49 -12.81 -25.09 -4.32
C ALA A 49 -11.37 -25.66 -4.28
N ALA A 50 -10.90 -26.11 -3.11
CA ALA A 50 -9.59 -26.71 -2.91
C ALA A 50 -9.51 -28.15 -3.44
N ARG A 51 -10.63 -28.89 -3.45
CA ARG A 51 -10.73 -30.24 -4.04
C ARG A 51 -10.71 -30.24 -5.56
N ARG A 52 -10.98 -29.11 -6.22
CA ARG A 52 -10.85 -29.02 -7.68
C ARG A 52 -9.36 -29.09 -8.02
N PRO A 53 -8.89 -30.10 -8.78
CA PRO A 53 -7.50 -30.16 -9.19
C PRO A 53 -7.19 -28.90 -10.00
N ASP A 54 -6.32 -28.04 -9.46
CA ASP A 54 -5.73 -26.97 -10.24
C ASP A 54 -5.02 -27.65 -11.43
N ARG A 55 -5.33 -27.25 -12.67
CA ARG A 55 -4.61 -27.77 -13.84
C ARG A 55 -3.13 -27.42 -13.67
N THR A 56 -2.31 -28.42 -13.36
CA THR A 56 -0.87 -28.29 -13.19
C THR A 56 -0.23 -28.36 -14.56
N VAL A 57 0.37 -27.25 -15.01
CA VAL A 57 1.28 -27.28 -16.15
C VAL A 57 2.66 -27.46 -15.55
N LEU A 58 3.35 -28.55 -15.93
CA LEU A 58 4.73 -28.82 -15.50
C LEU A 58 4.90 -29.06 -13.98
N GLY A 59 3.90 -29.60 -13.28
CA GLY A 59 3.96 -29.87 -11.84
C GLY A 59 3.81 -28.65 -10.92
N TYR A 60 3.81 -27.43 -11.48
CA TYR A 60 3.50 -26.21 -10.74
C TYR A 60 2.04 -25.78 -10.97
N THR A 61 1.34 -25.47 -9.89
CA THR A 61 0.07 -24.74 -9.96
C THR A 61 0.32 -23.40 -10.63
N GLY A 62 -0.47 -23.00 -11.63
CA GLY A 62 -0.31 -21.69 -12.30
C GLY A 62 -0.32 -20.49 -11.34
N LYS A 63 -0.84 -20.67 -10.11
CA LYS A 63 -0.74 -19.72 -9.00
C LYS A 63 0.70 -19.47 -8.54
N SER A 64 1.51 -20.51 -8.37
CA SER A 64 2.88 -20.38 -7.87
C SER A 64 3.73 -19.59 -8.85
N PHE A 65 3.61 -19.91 -10.13
CA PHE A 65 4.26 -19.13 -11.20
C PHE A 65 3.79 -17.67 -11.20
N ALA A 66 2.48 -17.42 -11.10
CA ALA A 66 1.94 -16.06 -11.03
C ALA A 66 2.47 -15.27 -9.82
N ARG A 67 2.67 -15.91 -8.66
CA ARG A 67 3.27 -15.28 -7.47
C ARG A 67 4.71 -14.84 -7.75
N TRP A 68 5.55 -15.71 -8.32
CA TRP A 68 6.93 -15.37 -8.70
C TRP A 68 6.98 -14.20 -9.67
N VAL A 69 6.15 -14.24 -10.72
CA VAL A 69 6.06 -13.13 -11.69
C VAL A 69 5.62 -11.84 -11.00
N LEU A 70 4.63 -11.88 -10.12
CA LEU A 70 4.15 -10.69 -9.39
C LEU A 70 5.24 -10.09 -8.51
N THR A 71 5.99 -10.92 -7.78
CA THR A 71 7.09 -10.48 -6.92
C THR A 71 8.19 -9.81 -7.74
N ILE A 72 8.56 -10.37 -8.90
CA ILE A 72 9.53 -9.76 -9.81
C ILE A 72 9.03 -8.40 -10.32
N LEU A 73 7.76 -8.32 -10.72
CA LEU A 73 7.15 -7.07 -11.17
C LEU A 73 7.14 -5.98 -10.08
N ILE A 74 6.82 -6.36 -8.84
CA ILE A 74 6.88 -5.44 -7.69
C ILE A 74 8.31 -4.94 -7.49
N GLY A 75 9.30 -5.85 -7.51
CA GLY A 75 10.71 -5.48 -7.35
C GLY A 75 11.20 -4.51 -8.43
N VAL A 76 10.87 -4.77 -9.70
CA VAL A 76 11.20 -3.85 -10.81
C VAL A 76 10.50 -2.50 -10.65
N GLY A 77 9.23 -2.50 -10.23
CA GLY A 77 8.47 -1.28 -9.97
C GLY A 77 9.09 -0.43 -8.85
N VAL A 78 9.49 -1.06 -7.74
CA VAL A 78 10.15 -0.39 -6.62
C VAL A 78 11.51 0.18 -7.06
N ALA A 79 12.32 -0.60 -7.77
CA ALA A 79 13.62 -0.15 -8.28
C ALA A 79 13.50 1.05 -9.22
N PHE A 80 12.51 1.03 -10.12
CA PHE A 80 12.23 2.16 -11.02
C PHE A 80 11.86 3.42 -10.25
N VAL A 81 10.93 3.32 -9.28
CA VAL A 81 10.51 4.48 -8.48
C VAL A 81 11.65 4.99 -7.61
N ALA A 82 12.47 4.10 -7.03
CA ALA A 82 13.66 4.49 -6.27
C ALA A 82 14.66 5.26 -7.14
N ARG A 83 14.95 4.75 -8.34
CA ARG A 83 15.86 5.43 -9.27
C ARG A 83 15.32 6.78 -9.71
N PHE A 84 14.01 6.88 -9.92
CA PHE A 84 13.32 8.11 -10.27
C PHE A 84 13.39 9.15 -9.14
N LEU A 85 13.11 8.75 -7.89
CA LEU A 85 13.25 9.60 -6.71
C LEU A 85 14.66 10.18 -6.60
N GLN A 86 15.69 9.32 -6.68
CA GLN A 86 17.08 9.74 -6.62
C GLN A 86 17.44 10.68 -7.77
N PHE A 87 16.98 10.40 -8.98
CA PHE A 87 17.20 11.28 -10.13
C PHE A 87 16.62 12.68 -9.88
N MET A 88 15.38 12.77 -9.40
CA MET A 88 14.72 14.05 -9.12
C MET A 88 15.42 14.83 -8.00
N ILE A 89 15.80 14.15 -6.93
CA ILE A 89 16.53 14.76 -5.81
C ILE A 89 17.88 15.31 -6.27
N SER A 90 18.65 14.52 -7.02
CA SER A 90 19.93 14.97 -7.57
C SER A 90 19.77 16.11 -8.57
N ALA A 91 18.72 16.12 -9.38
CA ALA A 91 18.45 17.20 -10.32
C ALA A 91 18.14 18.52 -9.60
N ILE A 92 17.25 18.51 -8.61
CA ILE A 92 16.85 19.72 -7.85
C ILE A 92 18.02 20.23 -7.00
N SER A 93 18.65 19.35 -6.23
CA SER A 93 19.84 19.68 -5.44
C SER A 93 21.00 20.16 -6.32
N GLY A 94 21.15 19.59 -7.52
CA GLY A 94 22.15 20.00 -8.51
C GLY A 94 21.90 21.39 -9.09
N VAL A 95 20.64 21.81 -9.26
CA VAL A 95 20.32 23.21 -9.64
C VAL A 95 20.77 24.16 -8.55
N ARG A 96 20.41 23.90 -7.28
CA ARG A 96 20.83 24.72 -6.13
C ARG A 96 22.35 24.85 -6.07
N ASN A 97 23.06 23.73 -6.17
CA ASN A 97 24.50 23.71 -6.03
C ASN A 97 25.21 24.42 -7.19
N ARG A 98 24.67 24.34 -8.43
CA ARG A 98 25.20 25.10 -9.58
C ARG A 98 25.07 26.61 -9.40
N VAL A 99 23.90 27.06 -8.93
CA VAL A 99 23.67 28.49 -8.67
C VAL A 99 24.54 28.96 -7.51
N LEU A 100 24.69 28.14 -6.47
CA LEU A 100 25.58 28.46 -5.36
C LEU A 100 27.03 28.57 -5.81
N GLN A 101 27.49 27.69 -6.70
CA GLN A 101 28.84 27.74 -7.27
C GLN A 101 29.07 29.04 -8.06
N SER A 102 28.12 29.51 -8.87
CA SER A 102 28.28 30.78 -9.59
C SER A 102 28.45 31.98 -8.66
N TYR A 103 27.81 32.00 -7.48
CA TYR A 103 28.03 33.06 -6.49
C TYR A 103 29.47 33.08 -5.95
N PHE A 104 30.08 31.90 -5.80
CA PHE A 104 31.48 31.77 -5.36
C PHE A 104 32.46 32.14 -6.47
N ASP A 105 32.19 31.71 -7.71
CA ASP A 105 33.04 32.01 -8.87
C ASP A 105 33.09 33.53 -9.16
N ASP A 106 31.97 34.22 -8.96
CA ASP A 106 31.84 35.68 -9.13
C ASP A 106 32.40 36.50 -7.94
N HIS A 107 32.98 35.85 -6.91
CA HIS A 107 33.55 36.48 -5.72
C HIS A 107 32.58 37.42 -4.98
N LEU A 108 31.28 37.12 -5.02
CA LEU A 108 30.27 37.89 -4.31
C LEU A 108 30.38 37.68 -2.80
N PRO A 109 29.95 38.65 -1.97
CA PRO A 109 30.01 38.51 -0.52
C PRO A 109 29.15 37.33 -0.04
N ASP A 110 29.70 36.54 0.87
CA ASP A 110 29.11 35.30 1.41
C ASP A 110 27.66 35.46 1.88
N THR A 111 27.28 36.66 2.33
CA THR A 111 25.92 36.99 2.76
C THR A 111 24.86 36.66 1.70
N HIS A 112 25.14 36.91 0.41
CA HIS A 112 24.18 36.61 -0.65
C HIS A 112 24.04 35.09 -0.88
N ALA A 113 25.15 34.35 -0.80
CA ALA A 113 25.16 32.90 -0.92
C ALA A 113 24.36 32.24 0.22
N PHE A 114 24.55 32.71 1.47
CA PHE A 114 23.78 32.24 2.62
C PHE A 114 22.29 32.60 2.53
N ALA A 115 21.97 33.83 2.11
CA ALA A 115 20.59 34.26 1.93
C ALA A 115 19.87 33.43 0.85
N PHE A 116 20.51 33.19 -0.29
CA PHE A 116 19.98 32.33 -1.35
C PHE A 116 19.78 30.89 -0.86
N PHE A 117 20.79 30.30 -0.22
CA PHE A 117 20.71 28.93 0.30
C PHE A 117 19.56 28.77 1.30
N GLY A 118 19.45 29.69 2.26
CA GLY A 118 18.38 29.69 3.26
C GLY A 118 17.00 29.84 2.65
N THR A 119 16.81 30.82 1.76
CA THR A 119 15.51 31.08 1.10
C THR A 119 15.10 29.94 0.18
N TYR A 120 16.03 29.37 -0.59
CA TYR A 120 15.78 28.23 -1.47
C TYR A 120 15.32 26.99 -0.69
N ASN A 121 16.05 26.62 0.37
CA ASN A 121 15.68 25.46 1.19
C ASN A 121 14.36 25.69 1.93
N LEU A 122 14.13 26.90 2.47
CA LEU A 122 12.87 27.25 3.11
C LEU A 122 11.68 27.15 2.15
N ALA A 123 11.83 27.65 0.92
CA ALA A 123 10.77 27.58 -0.10
C ALA A 123 10.41 26.13 -0.45
N LEU A 124 11.41 25.25 -0.62
CA LEU A 124 11.18 23.83 -0.90
C LEU A 124 10.46 23.11 0.25
N VAL A 125 10.90 23.34 1.50
CA VAL A 125 10.27 22.74 2.69
C VAL A 125 8.85 23.23 2.86
N LEU A 126 8.61 24.53 2.71
CA LEU A 126 7.26 25.10 2.80
C LEU A 126 6.35 24.51 1.73
N LEU A 127 6.83 24.40 0.49
CA LEU A 127 6.05 23.79 -0.59
C LEU A 127 5.71 22.32 -0.30
N GLY A 128 6.69 21.53 0.13
CA GLY A 128 6.48 20.11 0.47
C GLY A 128 5.53 19.92 1.66
N THR A 129 5.62 20.79 2.67
CA THR A 129 4.77 20.76 3.86
C THR A 129 3.34 21.16 3.51
N LEU A 130 3.14 22.29 2.80
CA LEU A 130 1.82 22.75 2.36
C LEU A 130 1.15 21.69 1.49
N MET A 131 1.89 21.10 0.55
CA MET A 131 1.37 20.02 -0.29
C MET A 131 0.90 18.84 0.57
N THR A 132 1.69 18.39 1.53
CA THR A 132 1.35 17.23 2.37
C THR A 132 0.13 17.52 3.26
N VAL A 133 0.08 18.70 3.86
CA VAL A 133 -1.01 19.09 4.77
C VAL A 133 -2.34 19.28 4.04
N TYR A 134 -2.33 19.93 2.86
CA TYR A 134 -3.56 20.23 2.14
C TYR A 134 -4.07 19.10 1.25
N LEU A 135 -3.19 18.29 0.64
CA LEU A 135 -3.65 17.23 -0.27
C LEU A 135 -4.04 15.96 0.47
N GLU A 136 -3.18 15.46 1.37
CA GLU A 136 -3.41 14.19 2.05
C GLU A 136 -2.57 14.12 3.34
N PRO A 137 -3.13 14.57 4.49
CA PRO A 137 -2.39 14.60 5.75
C PRO A 137 -2.00 13.20 6.26
N SER A 138 -2.67 12.14 5.77
CA SER A 138 -2.29 10.76 6.06
C SER A 138 -0.91 10.37 5.50
N ALA A 139 -0.36 11.13 4.54
CA ALA A 139 0.97 10.89 3.97
C ALA A 139 2.12 11.35 4.88
N ALA A 140 1.86 12.21 5.87
CA ALA A 140 2.87 12.69 6.83
C ALA A 140 3.38 11.59 7.78
N ALA A 141 2.63 10.50 7.90
CA ALA A 141 2.96 9.37 8.76
C ALA A 141 4.26 8.68 8.29
N GLY A 142 5.05 8.09 9.21
CA GLY A 142 6.42 7.59 8.93
C GLY A 142 6.48 6.49 7.88
N GLY A 143 5.43 5.66 7.76
CA GLY A 143 5.32 4.52 6.86
C GLY A 143 5.66 3.20 7.54
N ILE A 144 6.73 3.15 8.33
CA ILE A 144 7.20 1.91 8.98
C ILE A 144 6.22 1.45 10.09
N PRO A 145 5.79 2.32 11.04
CA PRO A 145 4.83 1.91 12.06
C PRO A 145 3.50 1.44 11.48
N GLU A 146 3.03 2.09 10.41
CA GLU A 146 1.76 1.78 9.75
C GLU A 146 1.81 0.47 8.98
N ILE A 147 2.94 0.19 8.29
CA ILE A 147 3.16 -1.11 7.66
C ILE A 147 3.23 -2.21 8.73
N LYS A 148 3.95 -1.98 9.83
CA LYS A 148 4.02 -2.95 10.94
C LYS A 148 2.64 -3.23 11.52
N ALA A 149 1.84 -2.19 11.73
CA ALA A 149 0.45 -2.28 12.16
C ALA A 149 -0.37 -3.13 11.17
N TYR A 150 -0.26 -2.85 9.87
CA TYR A 150 -0.94 -3.63 8.83
C TYR A 150 -0.53 -5.10 8.82
N LEU A 151 0.76 -5.41 8.94
CA LEU A 151 1.27 -6.78 8.96
C LEU A 151 0.85 -7.55 10.22
N ASN A 152 0.62 -6.83 11.33
CA ASN A 152 0.01 -7.35 12.57
C ASN A 152 -1.50 -7.57 12.45
N GLY A 153 -2.13 -7.14 11.35
CA GLY A 153 -3.55 -7.33 11.11
C GLY A 153 -4.42 -6.18 11.58
N THR A 154 -3.86 -4.99 11.80
CA THR A 154 -4.68 -3.80 12.08
C THR A 154 -4.95 -3.01 10.80
N HIS A 155 -6.20 -2.68 10.58
CA HIS A 155 -6.65 -1.95 9.40
C HIS A 155 -6.42 -0.45 9.59
N VAL A 156 -5.27 0.02 9.11
CA VAL A 156 -4.97 1.44 9.04
C VAL A 156 -5.77 2.04 7.87
N ARG A 157 -6.70 2.96 8.16
CA ARG A 157 -7.50 3.61 7.11
C ARG A 157 -6.62 4.48 6.21
N ASN A 158 -6.86 4.39 4.90
CA ASN A 158 -6.28 5.25 3.85
C ASN A 158 -4.76 5.22 3.65
N PHE A 159 -3.97 4.44 4.40
CA PHE A 159 -2.50 4.49 4.28
C PHE A 159 -1.97 4.00 2.91
N LEU A 160 -2.49 2.88 2.38
CA LEU A 160 -2.08 2.34 1.06
C LEU A 160 -2.85 2.95 -0.13
N ARG A 161 -3.37 4.16 0.03
CA ARG A 161 -4.04 4.85 -1.08
C ARG A 161 -2.98 5.42 -2.01
N LEU A 162 -3.10 5.19 -3.32
CA LEU A 162 -2.19 5.75 -4.34
C LEU A 162 -1.99 7.26 -4.19
N ARG A 163 -3.04 8.01 -3.84
CA ARG A 163 -2.93 9.46 -3.60
C ARG A 163 -1.95 9.77 -2.46
N ALA A 164 -2.04 9.06 -1.34
CA ALA A 164 -1.11 9.24 -0.22
C ALA A 164 0.33 8.89 -0.63
N ILE A 165 0.53 7.83 -1.43
CA ILE A 165 1.84 7.43 -1.94
C ILE A 165 2.43 8.49 -2.87
N LEU A 166 1.63 9.06 -3.78
CA LEU A 166 2.08 10.12 -4.70
C LEU A 166 2.43 11.41 -3.96
N VAL A 167 1.60 11.82 -2.99
CA VAL A 167 1.89 12.96 -2.13
C VAL A 167 3.18 12.71 -1.36
N LYS A 168 3.38 11.49 -0.86
CA LYS A 168 4.60 11.11 -0.13
C LYS A 168 5.84 11.14 -1.02
N ILE A 169 5.78 10.64 -2.26
CA ILE A 169 6.89 10.72 -3.24
C ILE A 169 7.30 12.18 -3.49
N LEU A 170 6.32 13.06 -3.71
CA LEU A 170 6.61 14.48 -3.98
C LEU A 170 7.13 15.21 -2.73
N GLY A 171 6.51 14.95 -1.57
CA GLY A 171 6.96 15.51 -0.29
C GLY A 171 8.39 15.08 0.07
N THR A 172 8.76 13.83 -0.20
CA THR A 172 10.12 13.35 0.08
C THR A 172 11.15 13.92 -0.89
N ILE A 173 10.82 14.06 -2.18
CA ILE A 173 11.71 14.75 -3.14
C ILE A 173 12.01 16.17 -2.63
N LEU A 174 10.97 16.93 -2.24
CA LEU A 174 11.13 18.31 -1.79
C LEU A 174 11.91 18.41 -0.47
N ALA A 175 11.59 17.55 0.52
CA ALA A 175 12.24 17.55 1.82
C ALA A 175 13.71 17.10 1.78
N VAL A 176 14.05 16.09 0.97
CA VAL A 176 15.44 15.65 0.85
C VAL A 176 16.24 16.63 -0.01
N SER A 177 15.65 17.19 -1.06
CA SER A 177 16.31 18.18 -1.92
C SER A 177 16.64 19.47 -1.17
N SER A 178 15.83 19.87 -0.19
CA SER A 178 16.09 21.04 0.66
C SER A 178 17.23 20.83 1.67
N GLY A 179 17.83 19.65 1.72
CA GLY A 179 18.92 19.34 2.66
C GLY A 179 18.46 19.17 4.11
N LEU A 180 17.16 18.87 4.33
CA LEU A 180 16.69 18.50 5.67
C LEU A 180 17.39 17.21 6.11
N ALA A 181 17.61 17.04 7.42
CA ALA A 181 18.16 15.81 8.00
C ALA A 181 17.12 14.66 7.99
N ALA A 182 16.60 14.35 6.80
CA ALA A 182 15.61 13.33 6.54
C ALA A 182 16.12 12.39 5.45
N GLY A 183 15.98 11.09 5.67
CA GLY A 183 16.33 10.05 4.70
C GLY A 183 15.15 9.63 3.82
N GLN A 184 15.41 9.25 2.58
CA GLN A 184 14.42 8.68 1.66
C GLN A 184 14.05 7.21 2.00
N GLU A 185 14.83 6.56 2.86
CA GLU A 185 14.74 5.12 3.14
C GLU A 185 13.41 4.73 3.80
N GLY A 186 12.96 5.47 4.82
CA GLY A 186 11.68 5.20 5.49
C GLY A 186 10.46 5.30 4.55
N PRO A 187 10.33 6.39 3.78
CA PRO A 187 9.29 6.51 2.76
C PRO A 187 9.33 5.46 1.66
N MET A 188 10.51 4.97 1.27
CA MET A 188 10.68 3.95 0.24
C MET A 188 9.91 2.66 0.58
N ILE A 189 9.93 2.25 1.85
CA ILE A 189 9.22 1.06 2.32
C ILE A 189 7.71 1.25 2.14
N HIS A 190 7.17 2.43 2.48
CA HIS A 190 5.75 2.73 2.29
C HIS A 190 5.35 2.75 0.81
N ILE A 191 6.20 3.30 -0.04
CA ILE A 191 5.99 3.31 -1.50
C ILE A 191 5.99 1.89 -2.05
N GLY A 192 6.89 1.03 -1.59
CA GLY A 192 6.95 -0.39 -1.99
C GLY A 192 5.70 -1.16 -1.62
N ALA A 193 5.24 -1.05 -0.37
CA ALA A 193 3.96 -1.62 0.07
C ALA A 193 2.77 -1.08 -0.76
N GLY A 194 2.84 0.19 -1.15
CA GLY A 194 1.89 0.84 -2.03
C GLY A 194 1.83 0.24 -3.45
N ILE A 195 2.99 0.03 -4.06
CA ILE A 195 3.13 -0.62 -5.37
C ILE A 195 2.63 -2.05 -5.30
N ALA A 196 3.05 -2.81 -4.30
CA ALA A 196 2.58 -4.17 -4.04
C ALA A 196 1.05 -4.21 -3.97
N SER A 197 0.46 -3.40 -3.08
CA SER A 197 -0.99 -3.28 -2.93
C SER A 197 -1.71 -2.82 -4.20
N GLY A 198 -1.08 -2.00 -5.04
CA GLY A 198 -1.62 -1.55 -6.33
C GLY A 198 -1.67 -2.68 -7.35
N VAL A 199 -0.57 -3.43 -7.46
CA VAL A 199 -0.40 -4.58 -8.35
C VAL A 199 -1.34 -5.73 -7.96
N THR A 200 -1.50 -6.04 -6.67
CA THR A 200 -2.47 -7.07 -6.22
C THR A 200 -3.92 -6.66 -6.46
N ARG A 201 -4.24 -5.35 -6.39
CA ARG A 201 -5.61 -4.85 -6.53
C ARG A 201 -6.11 -4.71 -7.96
N GLY A 202 -5.26 -4.70 -8.99
CA GLY A 202 -5.54 -4.92 -10.43
C GLY A 202 -6.66 -4.13 -11.16
N GLU A 203 -7.79 -3.80 -10.55
CA GLU A 203 -9.00 -3.26 -11.21
C GLU A 203 -9.38 -1.84 -10.74
N LYS A 204 -8.71 -1.26 -9.73
CA LYS A 204 -9.08 0.04 -9.15
C LYS A 204 -7.99 1.12 -9.25
N LEU A 205 -6.82 0.79 -9.83
CA LEU A 205 -5.62 1.64 -9.88
C LEU A 205 -5.84 2.95 -10.67
N TYR A 206 -6.59 2.89 -11.78
CA TYR A 206 -6.77 4.04 -12.68
C TYR A 206 -7.83 5.05 -12.20
N ARG A 207 -8.81 4.61 -11.39
CA ARG A 207 -9.98 5.40 -10.97
C ARG A 207 -9.67 6.58 -10.04
N LYS A 208 -8.47 6.61 -9.43
CA LYS A 208 -8.14 7.59 -8.36
C LYS A 208 -6.83 8.34 -8.60
N LEU A 209 -6.26 8.21 -9.80
CA LEU A 209 -4.96 8.76 -10.19
C LEU A 209 -5.05 10.21 -10.71
N LEU A 210 -6.19 10.59 -11.28
CA LEU A 210 -6.45 11.94 -11.79
C LEU A 210 -7.69 12.50 -11.09
N TRP A 211 -7.72 13.82 -10.87
CA TRP A 211 -8.83 14.55 -10.26
C TRP A 211 -10.12 14.56 -11.12
N PHE A 212 -10.17 13.77 -12.19
CA PHE A 212 -11.29 13.65 -13.12
C PHE A 212 -11.98 12.30 -12.98
N ASP A 213 -13.29 12.33 -12.71
CA ASP A 213 -14.20 11.19 -12.84
C ASP A 213 -14.36 10.86 -14.34
N LEU A 214 -13.46 10.05 -14.88
CA LEU A 214 -13.59 9.53 -16.25
C LEU A 214 -14.66 8.42 -16.31
N PRO A 215 -15.49 8.37 -17.37
CA PRO A 215 -16.44 7.29 -17.62
C PRO A 215 -15.74 5.93 -17.70
N GLN A 216 -16.38 4.88 -17.17
CA GLN A 216 -15.83 3.53 -17.05
C GLN A 216 -15.20 3.01 -18.36
N PRO A 217 -13.93 2.57 -18.38
CA PRO A 217 -13.44 1.79 -19.49
C PRO A 217 -14.04 0.38 -19.40
N ARG A 218 -14.44 -0.16 -20.57
CA ARG A 218 -15.01 -1.51 -20.71
C ARG A 218 -14.11 -2.56 -20.06
N ARG A 219 -14.60 -3.12 -18.95
CA ARG A 219 -14.24 -4.38 -18.28
C ARG A 219 -13.14 -5.19 -19.00
N VAL A 220 -11.86 -4.84 -18.80
CA VAL A 220 -10.75 -5.70 -19.25
C VAL A 220 -10.64 -6.84 -18.23
N ARG A 221 -11.39 -7.91 -18.51
CA ARG A 221 -11.57 -9.09 -17.66
C ARG A 221 -10.34 -10.00 -17.76
N GLY A 222 -9.23 -9.60 -17.14
CA GLY A 222 -8.07 -10.49 -16.97
C GLY A 222 -8.33 -11.52 -15.87
N SER A 223 -8.54 -12.79 -16.24
CA SER A 223 -8.84 -13.91 -15.33
C SER A 223 -7.76 -14.20 -14.26
N LEU A 224 -6.55 -13.63 -14.39
CA LEU A 224 -5.40 -13.98 -13.55
C LEU A 224 -5.40 -13.24 -12.18
N PHE A 225 -5.85 -11.99 -12.13
CA PHE A 225 -5.74 -11.13 -10.93
C PHE A 225 -6.91 -11.25 -9.95
N ARG A 226 -8.05 -11.80 -10.38
CA ARG A 226 -9.18 -12.08 -9.47
C ARG A 226 -8.87 -13.13 -8.42
N ARG A 227 -7.86 -13.96 -8.66
CA ARG A 227 -7.48 -15.07 -7.76
C ARG A 227 -6.68 -14.62 -6.53
N PHE A 228 -6.14 -13.39 -6.53
CA PHE A 228 -5.32 -12.80 -5.46
C PHE A 228 -6.01 -11.66 -4.70
N HIS A 229 -7.35 -11.53 -4.85
CA HIS A 229 -8.16 -10.55 -4.12
C HIS A 229 -8.52 -11.08 -2.72
N ASN A 230 -7.53 -11.46 -1.93
CA ASN A 230 -7.70 -11.87 -0.54
C ASN A 230 -6.70 -11.12 0.36
N ASP A 231 -7.11 -10.79 1.59
CA ASP A 231 -6.26 -10.01 2.52
C ASP A 231 -4.99 -10.77 2.92
N ARG A 232 -5.07 -12.11 2.97
CA ARG A 232 -3.90 -12.98 3.14
C ARG A 232 -2.87 -12.81 2.02
N ASP A 233 -3.27 -12.96 0.75
CA ASP A 233 -2.35 -12.82 -0.39
C ASP A 233 -1.79 -11.39 -0.44
N ARG A 234 -2.62 -10.39 -0.11
CA ARG A 234 -2.20 -8.99 -0.05
C ARG A 234 -1.13 -8.74 1.01
N ARG A 235 -1.24 -9.36 2.19
CA ARG A 235 -0.20 -9.33 3.23
C ARG A 235 1.08 -10.02 2.77
N GLU A 236 0.99 -11.09 1.99
CA GLU A 236 2.17 -11.83 1.52
C GLU A 236 2.98 -11.06 0.46
N PHE A 237 2.36 -10.10 -0.25
CA PHE A 237 3.05 -9.23 -1.20
C PHE A 237 3.55 -7.90 -0.62
N ILE A 238 3.01 -7.47 0.53
CA ILE A 238 3.38 -6.23 1.24
C ILE A 238 4.51 -6.53 2.21
#